data_AF-A0A9D9AB31-F1
#
_entry.id   AF-A0A9D9AB31-F1
#
_cell.length_a   1.000
_cell.length_b   1.000
_cell.length_c   1.000
_cell.angle_alpha   90.00
_cell.angle_beta   90.00
_cell.angle_gamma   90.00
#
_symmetry.space_group_name_H-M   'P 1'
#
loop_
_entity.id
_entity.type
_entity.pdbx_description
1 polymer ?
#
loop_
_entity_poly.entity_id
_entity_poly.type
_entity_poly.pdbx_seq_one_letter_code
_entity_poly.pdbx_strand_id
1 'polypeptide(L)'
;MSALAIAGHDRFTLTEFPDCERTALDVQAAWHDPFFKRAFSVWDSKRGTADAPFRRDIDAFDFPSDILPRLVLIEVLRGPLRFRFRLTGTKADQIHECNITGLYSDDLKPAMLAQSLRRDFTEIVESGHPQWVELLFTNCRGHRRRTRVLRLPLLANDSSSEDPRIGFIMSVFSFQKTAEIGA
;
A
#
# COMPACT_ATOMS: atom_id res chain seq x y z
N MET A 1 36.01 -1.99 -49.07
CA MET A 1 36.40 -2.04 -47.65
C MET A 1 35.25 -1.49 -46.82
N SER A 2 34.77 -2.32 -45.91
CA SER A 2 33.42 -2.34 -45.36
C SER A 2 33.03 -1.14 -44.50
N ALA A 3 31.82 -0.62 -44.75
CA ALA A 3 31.02 0.10 -43.78
C ALA A 3 30.24 -0.93 -42.94
N LEU A 4 30.52 -0.99 -41.64
CA LEU A 4 29.76 -1.83 -40.71
C LEU A 4 28.61 -1.00 -40.13
N ALA A 5 27.43 -1.12 -40.75
CA ALA A 5 26.18 -0.73 -40.13
C ALA A 5 25.82 -1.77 -39.06
N ILE A 6 25.83 -1.39 -37.78
CA ILE A 6 25.27 -2.21 -36.72
C ILE A 6 23.81 -1.79 -36.56
N ALA A 7 22.95 -2.52 -37.26
CA ALA A 7 21.52 -2.58 -36.99
C ALA A 7 21.27 -3.50 -35.78
N GLY A 8 20.29 -3.15 -34.96
CA GLY A 8 19.72 -4.07 -33.96
C GLY A 8 19.64 -3.55 -32.53
N HIS A 9 19.14 -2.33 -32.29
CA HIS A 9 18.41 -2.09 -31.04
C HIS A 9 16.97 -2.51 -31.33
N ASP A 10 16.70 -3.76 -31.00
CA ASP A 10 15.38 -4.34 -31.11
C ASP A 10 14.38 -3.45 -30.38
N ARG A 11 13.33 -3.06 -31.10
CA ARG A 11 12.23 -2.26 -30.56
C ARG A 11 11.59 -3.12 -29.48
N PHE A 12 11.84 -2.81 -28.21
CA PHE A 12 10.88 -3.11 -27.16
C PHE A 12 9.60 -2.36 -27.53
N THR A 13 8.71 -3.00 -28.28
CA THR A 13 7.30 -2.68 -28.23
C THR A 13 6.88 -2.95 -26.79
N LEU A 14 6.98 -1.92 -25.96
CA LEU A 14 6.23 -1.79 -24.72
C LEU A 14 4.77 -1.89 -25.15
N THR A 15 4.25 -3.11 -25.18
CA THR A 15 2.81 -3.33 -25.17
C THR A 15 2.30 -2.53 -23.98
N GLU A 16 1.44 -1.54 -24.25
CA GLU A 16 0.81 -0.65 -23.28
C GLU A 16 -0.10 -1.46 -22.36
N PHE A 17 0.49 -2.29 -21.50
CA PHE A 17 -0.23 -2.85 -20.37
C PHE A 17 -0.33 -1.76 -19.31
N PRO A 18 -1.49 -1.58 -18.67
CA PRO A 18 -1.57 -0.65 -17.55
C PRO A 18 -0.58 -1.12 -16.48
N ASP A 19 0.46 -0.31 -16.22
CA ASP A 19 1.53 -0.63 -15.27
C ASP A 19 1.03 -0.81 -13.83
N CYS A 20 -0.26 -0.59 -13.58
CA CYS A 20 -0.96 -0.93 -12.36
C CYS A 20 -2.42 -1.32 -12.67
N GLU A 21 -2.85 -2.50 -12.22
CA GLU A 21 -4.25 -2.95 -12.15
C GLU A 21 -4.67 -3.02 -10.68
N ARG A 22 -5.87 -2.52 -10.38
CA ARG A 22 -6.42 -2.47 -9.02
C ARG A 22 -7.79 -3.14 -8.98
N THR A 23 -7.93 -4.15 -8.13
CA THR A 23 -9.17 -4.90 -7.93
C THR A 23 -9.66 -4.69 -6.51
N ALA A 24 -10.90 -4.18 -6.33
CA ALA A 24 -11.53 -4.19 -5.00
C ALA A 24 -11.85 -5.63 -4.61
N LEU A 25 -11.56 -5.98 -3.37
CA LEU A 25 -11.97 -7.25 -2.77
C LEU A 25 -13.02 -6.96 -1.70
N ASP A 26 -13.81 -7.98 -1.36
CA ASP A 26 -14.71 -7.89 -0.21
C ASP A 26 -13.88 -7.82 1.08
N VAL A 27 -13.92 -6.67 1.76
CA VAL A 27 -13.15 -6.45 3.00
C VAL A 27 -13.54 -7.43 4.11
N GLN A 28 -14.77 -7.93 4.12
CA GLN A 28 -15.22 -8.91 5.12
C GLN A 28 -14.45 -10.23 4.95
N ALA A 29 -14.15 -10.61 3.71
CA ALA A 29 -13.36 -11.80 3.41
C ALA A 29 -11.90 -11.69 3.91
N ALA A 30 -11.36 -10.48 4.10
CA ALA A 30 -10.03 -10.28 4.68
C ALA A 30 -9.94 -10.80 6.13
N TRP A 31 -11.07 -10.86 6.86
CA TRP A 31 -11.11 -11.39 8.23
C TRP A 31 -10.96 -12.89 8.31
N HIS A 32 -11.20 -13.59 7.20
CA HIS A 32 -11.03 -15.03 7.09
C HIS A 32 -9.66 -15.41 6.52
N ASP A 33 -8.92 -14.46 5.95
CA ASP A 33 -7.52 -14.66 5.57
C ASP A 33 -6.62 -14.71 6.82
N PRO A 34 -5.92 -15.83 7.10
CA PRO A 34 -5.13 -15.98 8.34
C PRO A 34 -4.03 -14.93 8.53
N PHE A 35 -3.50 -14.36 7.44
CA PHE A 35 -2.49 -13.34 7.51
C PHE A 35 -3.11 -11.98 7.87
N PHE A 36 -4.13 -11.55 7.14
CA PHE A 36 -4.76 -10.24 7.36
C PHE A 36 -5.58 -10.18 8.65
N LYS A 37 -6.22 -11.29 9.04
CA LYS A 37 -6.96 -11.41 10.30
C LYS A 37 -6.12 -10.96 11.50
N ARG A 38 -4.83 -11.32 11.55
CA ARG A 38 -3.95 -10.99 12.67
C ARG A 38 -3.70 -9.49 12.81
N ALA A 39 -3.49 -8.79 11.70
CA ALA A 39 -3.35 -7.33 11.73
C ALA A 39 -4.69 -6.64 12.06
N PHE A 40 -5.79 -7.15 11.49
CA PHE A 40 -7.13 -6.63 11.75
C PHE A 40 -7.53 -6.79 13.21
N SER A 41 -7.28 -7.94 13.84
CA SER A 41 -7.64 -8.19 15.25
C SER A 41 -6.95 -7.20 16.20
N VAL A 42 -5.69 -6.86 15.94
CA VAL A 42 -5.00 -5.80 16.70
C VAL A 42 -5.72 -4.47 16.51
N TRP A 43 -5.95 -4.05 15.26
CA TRP A 43 -6.66 -2.80 14.96
C TRP A 43 -8.05 -2.72 15.61
N ASP A 44 -8.84 -3.79 15.51
CA ASP A 44 -10.19 -3.88 16.05
C ASP A 44 -10.20 -3.87 17.59
N SER A 45 -9.24 -4.54 18.23
CA SER A 45 -9.08 -4.45 19.69
C SER A 45 -8.75 -3.03 20.17
N LYS A 46 -7.97 -2.27 19.38
CA LYS A 46 -7.54 -0.92 19.76
C LYS A 46 -8.62 0.13 19.54
N ARG A 47 -9.52 -0.04 18.57
CA ARG A 47 -10.61 0.93 18.34
C ARG A 47 -11.68 0.86 19.43
N GLY A 48 -11.87 -0.31 20.04
CA GLY A 48 -12.95 -0.52 21.00
C GLY A 48 -14.31 -0.20 20.38
N THR A 49 -14.98 0.83 20.89
CA THR A 49 -16.28 1.28 20.40
C THR A 49 -16.21 2.41 19.36
N ALA A 50 -15.01 2.94 19.07
CA ALA A 50 -14.83 3.96 18.04
C ALA A 50 -14.83 3.34 16.64
N ASP A 51 -15.04 4.18 15.62
CA ASP A 51 -15.01 3.76 14.21
C ASP A 51 -13.61 3.32 13.77
N ALA A 52 -12.57 3.92 14.36
CA ALA A 52 -11.17 3.58 14.15
C ALA A 52 -10.34 3.86 15.42
N PRO A 53 -9.20 3.18 15.63
CA PRO A 53 -8.31 3.48 16.73
C PRO A 53 -7.55 4.78 16.48
N PHE A 54 -7.16 5.47 17.55
CA PHE A 54 -6.21 6.57 17.42
C PHE A 54 -4.84 6.04 17.06
N ARG A 55 -4.09 6.81 16.25
CA ARG A 55 -2.72 6.44 15.91
C ARG A 55 -1.87 6.22 17.17
N ARG A 56 -2.02 7.02 18.23
CA ARG A 56 -1.26 6.88 19.48
C ARG A 56 -1.50 5.55 20.22
N ASP A 57 -2.62 4.88 19.95
CA ASP A 57 -2.98 3.62 20.61
C ASP A 57 -2.41 2.39 19.88
N ILE A 58 -1.83 2.61 18.68
CA ILE A 58 -1.16 1.57 17.89
C ILE A 58 0.31 1.49 18.27
N ASP A 59 0.68 0.40 18.96
CA ASP A 59 2.06 0.02 19.23
C ASP A 59 2.53 -1.07 18.25
N ALA A 60 3.79 -0.99 17.80
CA ALA A 60 4.40 -2.02 16.97
C ALA A 60 4.48 -3.37 17.70
N PHE A 61 4.66 -3.37 19.03
CA PHE A 61 4.76 -4.60 19.82
C PHE A 61 3.45 -5.39 19.93
N ASP A 62 2.31 -4.78 19.61
CA ASP A 62 1.02 -5.47 19.57
C ASP A 62 0.90 -6.39 18.33
N PHE A 63 1.72 -6.19 17.30
CA PHE A 63 1.66 -6.95 16.07
C PHE A 63 2.59 -8.17 16.09
N PRO A 64 2.17 -9.29 15.49
CA PRO A 64 3.07 -10.41 15.22
C PRO A 64 4.31 -9.97 14.42
N SER A 65 5.46 -10.57 14.74
CA SER A 65 6.75 -10.21 14.16
C SER A 65 6.83 -10.35 12.63
N ASP A 66 5.96 -11.17 12.02
CA ASP A 66 5.88 -11.34 10.58
C ASP A 66 4.98 -10.30 9.86
N ILE A 67 4.17 -9.56 10.62
CA ILE A 67 3.35 -8.45 10.11
C ILE A 67 4.16 -7.17 9.99
N LEU A 68 5.01 -6.85 10.99
CA LEU A 68 5.76 -5.59 11.04
C LEU A 68 6.61 -5.32 9.79
N PRO A 69 7.34 -6.30 9.21
CA PRO A 69 8.07 -6.10 7.96
C PRO A 69 7.18 -5.72 6.78
N ARG A 70 5.87 -5.98 6.86
CA ARG A 70 4.87 -5.79 5.79
C ARG A 70 3.89 -4.67 6.06
N LEU A 71 4.15 -3.89 7.11
CA LEU A 71 3.34 -2.77 7.51
C LEU A 71 3.89 -1.50 6.85
N VAL A 72 2.99 -0.66 6.36
CA VAL A 72 3.29 0.69 5.88
C VAL A 72 2.37 1.67 6.59
N LEU A 73 2.94 2.72 7.17
CA LEU A 73 2.17 3.79 7.79
C LEU A 73 2.19 5.02 6.89
N ILE A 74 1.01 5.49 6.53
CA ILE A 74 0.79 6.65 5.67
C ILE A 74 0.15 7.76 6.49
N GLU A 75 0.73 8.95 6.45
CA GLU A 75 0.18 10.16 7.06
C GLU A 75 -0.70 10.91 6.07
N VAL A 76 -1.84 11.39 6.56
CA VAL A 76 -2.79 12.21 5.82
C VAL A 76 -2.51 13.68 6.10
N LEU A 77 -2.02 14.39 5.09
CA LEU A 77 -1.77 15.83 5.14
C LEU A 77 -2.92 16.56 4.44
N ARG A 78 -3.38 17.69 5.00
CA ARG A 78 -4.54 18.44 4.50
C ARG A 78 -4.16 19.86 4.10
N GLY A 79 -4.91 20.43 3.14
CA GLY A 79 -4.70 21.77 2.60
C GLY A 79 -3.42 21.93 1.76
N PRO A 80 -3.19 21.14 0.69
CA PRO A 80 -4.09 20.20 0.00
C PRO A 80 -4.03 18.76 0.55
N LEU A 81 -4.99 17.90 0.15
CA LEU A 81 -4.99 16.49 0.52
C LEU A 81 -3.79 15.77 -0.14
N ARG A 82 -2.85 15.29 0.67
CA ARG A 82 -1.66 14.54 0.24
C ARG A 82 -1.35 13.43 1.23
N PHE A 83 -0.64 12.42 0.75
CA PHE A 83 -0.32 11.22 1.54
C PHE A 83 1.19 11.00 1.57
N ARG A 84 1.76 10.92 2.78
CA ARG A 84 3.20 10.75 2.98
C ARG A 84 3.51 9.44 3.69
N PHE A 85 4.44 8.65 3.17
CA PHE A 85 4.90 7.43 3.85
C PHE A 85 5.77 7.80 5.06
N ARG A 86 5.37 7.38 6.26
CA ARG A 86 6.09 7.66 7.51
C ARG A 86 6.94 6.50 7.99
N LEU A 87 6.50 5.29 7.68
CA LEU A 87 7.19 4.06 8.01
C LEU A 87 6.91 3.06 6.91
N THR A 88 7.96 2.42 6.41
CA THR A 88 7.88 1.27 5.52
C THR A 88 8.57 0.09 6.19
N GLY A 89 7.85 -1.02 6.33
CA GLY A 89 8.45 -2.27 6.80
C GLY A 89 9.46 -2.79 5.77
N THR A 90 10.44 -3.58 6.22
CA THR A 90 11.56 -4.04 5.38
C THR A 90 11.14 -4.88 4.15
N LYS A 91 9.96 -5.53 4.19
CA LYS A 91 9.40 -6.23 3.03
C LYS A 91 8.76 -5.28 2.03
N ALA A 92 8.37 -4.06 2.42
CA ALA A 92 7.84 -3.04 1.52
C ALA A 92 8.97 -2.52 0.61
N ASP A 93 10.13 -2.26 1.20
CA ASP A 93 11.33 -1.85 0.46
C ASP A 93 11.76 -2.91 -0.57
N GLN A 94 11.56 -4.19 -0.27
CA GLN A 94 11.81 -5.29 -1.21
C GLN A 94 10.83 -5.32 -2.40
N ILE A 95 9.60 -4.80 -2.25
CA ILE A 95 8.63 -4.73 -3.37
C ILE A 95 9.02 -3.63 -4.31
N HIS A 96 9.22 -2.46 -3.73
CA HIS A 96 9.48 -1.26 -4.48
C HIS A 96 10.91 -1.29 -5.01
N GLU A 97 11.78 -2.13 -4.42
CA GLU A 97 13.23 -2.19 -4.68
C GLU A 97 13.88 -0.79 -4.49
N CYS A 98 13.24 0.02 -3.65
CA CYS A 98 13.67 1.32 -3.18
C CYS A 98 12.99 1.63 -1.84
N ASN A 99 13.63 2.44 -1.00
CA ASN A 99 13.01 2.93 0.23
C ASN A 99 12.07 4.09 -0.12
N ILE A 100 10.77 3.93 0.14
CA ILE A 100 9.76 4.95 -0.15
C ILE A 100 9.39 5.80 1.08
N THR A 101 10.01 5.56 2.24
CA THR A 101 9.79 6.37 3.44
C THR A 101 10.15 7.84 3.15
N GLY A 102 9.27 8.74 3.57
CA GLY A 102 9.40 10.19 3.34
C GLY A 102 8.82 10.67 2.01
N LEU A 103 8.60 9.79 1.03
CA LEU A 103 7.99 10.16 -0.25
C LEU A 103 6.48 10.38 -0.11
N TYR A 104 5.92 11.12 -1.08
CA TYR A 104 4.47 11.18 -1.25
C TYR A 104 4.00 10.04 -2.16
N SER A 105 2.76 9.57 -1.95
CA SER A 105 2.15 8.54 -2.82
C SER A 105 2.16 8.94 -4.30
N ASP A 106 2.07 10.24 -4.56
CA ASP A 106 2.03 10.84 -5.89
C ASP A 106 3.38 10.77 -6.63
N ASP A 107 4.47 10.64 -5.88
CA ASP A 107 5.83 10.57 -6.42
C ASP A 107 6.19 9.15 -6.85
N LEU A 108 5.34 8.16 -6.53
CA LEU A 108 5.59 6.78 -6.85
C LEU A 108 5.51 6.52 -8.36
N LYS A 109 6.36 5.60 -8.80
CA LYS A 109 6.31 5.02 -10.14
C LYS A 109 5.86 3.57 -10.04
N PRO A 110 5.05 3.09 -11.01
CA PRO A 110 4.54 3.80 -12.20
C PRO A 110 3.46 4.83 -11.85
N ALA A 111 3.16 5.77 -12.78
CA ALA A 111 2.18 6.83 -12.52
C ALA A 111 0.77 6.28 -12.21
N MET A 112 0.40 5.14 -12.82
CA MET A 112 -0.86 4.45 -12.54
C MET A 112 -0.93 3.90 -11.10
N LEU A 113 0.21 3.48 -10.52
CA LEU A 113 0.26 3.08 -9.12
C LEU A 113 0.01 4.29 -8.21
N ALA A 114 0.68 5.42 -8.48
CA ALA A 114 0.46 6.66 -7.74
C ALA A 114 -1.02 7.09 -7.80
N GLN A 115 -1.64 7.03 -8.98
CA GLN A 115 -3.06 7.37 -9.16
C GLN A 115 -3.99 6.40 -8.41
N SER A 116 -3.71 5.10 -8.45
CA SER A 116 -4.49 4.08 -7.72
C SER A 116 -4.39 4.28 -6.21
N LEU A 117 -3.20 4.53 -5.70
CA LEU A 117 -2.99 4.81 -4.28
C LEU A 117 -3.65 6.11 -3.84
N ARG A 118 -3.55 7.17 -4.63
CA ARG A 118 -4.26 8.44 -4.34
C ARG A 118 -5.77 8.20 -4.24
N ARG A 119 -6.36 7.49 -5.20
CA ARG A 119 -7.80 7.15 -5.18
C ARG A 119 -8.17 6.37 -3.92
N ASP A 120 -7.45 5.28 -3.65
CA ASP A 120 -7.72 4.39 -2.52
C ASP A 120 -7.58 5.11 -1.17
N PHE A 121 -6.54 5.93 -1.01
CA PHE A 121 -6.31 6.67 0.22
C PHE A 121 -7.34 7.79 0.44
N THR A 122 -7.78 8.47 -0.63
CA THR A 122 -8.88 9.43 -0.55
C THR A 122 -10.17 8.75 -0.10
N GLU A 123 -10.52 7.60 -0.70
CA GLU A 123 -11.73 6.83 -0.34
C GLU A 123 -11.74 6.43 1.14
N ILE A 124 -10.60 6.02 1.70
CA ILE A 124 -10.47 5.69 3.13
C ILE A 124 -10.63 6.94 4.00
N VAL A 125 -10.06 8.08 3.61
CA VAL A 125 -10.17 9.33 4.38
C VAL A 125 -11.61 9.85 4.38
N GLU A 126 -12.32 9.71 3.27
CA GLU A 126 -13.70 10.16 3.12
C GLU A 126 -14.70 9.23 3.81
N SER A 127 -14.47 7.92 3.74
CA SER A 127 -15.41 6.92 4.27
C SER A 127 -15.12 6.52 5.72
N GLY A 128 -13.87 6.59 6.17
CA GLY A 128 -13.45 6.07 7.48
C GLY A 128 -13.46 4.54 7.58
N HIS A 129 -13.69 3.82 6.48
CA HIS A 129 -13.84 2.36 6.50
C HIS A 129 -12.55 1.63 6.08
N PRO A 130 -12.31 0.42 6.61
CA PRO A 130 -11.30 -0.49 6.09
C PRO A 130 -11.50 -0.83 4.62
N GLN A 131 -10.40 -1.06 3.90
CA GLN A 131 -10.42 -1.43 2.48
C GLN A 131 -9.50 -2.62 2.23
N TRP A 132 -9.93 -3.59 1.41
CA TRP A 132 -9.08 -4.68 0.94
C TRP A 132 -9.02 -4.67 -0.59
N VAL A 133 -7.81 -4.68 -1.14
CA VAL A 133 -7.61 -4.64 -2.58
C VAL A 133 -6.53 -5.61 -3.01
N GLU A 134 -6.56 -5.96 -4.29
CA GLU A 134 -5.42 -6.53 -4.99
C GLU A 134 -4.82 -5.49 -5.93
N LEU A 135 -3.49 -5.40 -5.93
CA LEU A 135 -2.71 -4.58 -6.84
C LEU A 135 -1.77 -5.47 -7.64
N LEU A 136 -1.82 -5.33 -8.97
CA LEU A 136 -0.82 -5.88 -9.88
C LEU A 136 -0.08 -4.70 -10.47
N PHE A 137 1.23 -4.59 -10.28
CA PHE A 137 2.00 -3.47 -10.81
C PHE A 137 3.42 -3.86 -11.16
N THR A 138 4.07 -3.05 -11.99
CA THR A 138 5.50 -3.18 -12.30
C THR A 138 6.30 -2.28 -11.36
N ASN A 139 7.28 -2.81 -10.63
CA ASN A 139 8.09 -1.99 -9.73
C ASN A 139 9.19 -1.20 -10.47
N CYS A 140 10.00 -0.40 -9.75
CA CYS A 140 11.02 0.46 -10.38
C CYS A 140 12.14 -0.30 -11.12
N ARG A 141 12.21 -1.62 -10.93
CA ARG A 141 13.18 -2.52 -11.55
C ARG A 141 12.60 -3.33 -12.70
N GLY A 142 11.34 -3.08 -13.07
CA GLY A 142 10.66 -3.74 -14.19
C GLY A 142 10.02 -5.07 -13.80
N HIS A 143 10.01 -5.45 -12.52
CA HIS A 143 9.41 -6.71 -12.08
C HIS A 143 7.91 -6.56 -11.82
N ARG A 144 7.10 -7.47 -12.37
CA ARG A 144 5.68 -7.57 -12.00
C ARG A 144 5.53 -8.06 -10.56
N ARG A 145 4.65 -7.40 -9.82
CA ARG A 145 4.33 -7.64 -8.42
C ARG A 145 2.82 -7.80 -8.30
N ARG A 146 2.38 -8.84 -7.59
CA ARG A 146 0.98 -9.05 -7.21
C ARG A 146 0.89 -9.05 -5.69
N THR A 147 0.13 -8.09 -5.16
CA THR A 147 -0.02 -7.89 -3.72
C THR A 147 -1.48 -7.76 -3.36
N ARG A 148 -1.88 -8.38 -2.25
CA ARG A 148 -3.11 -8.00 -1.55
C ARG A 148 -2.77 -7.02 -0.46
N VAL A 149 -3.57 -5.99 -0.29
CA VAL A 149 -3.34 -4.92 0.69
C VAL A 149 -4.61 -4.69 1.49
N LEU A 150 -4.53 -4.91 2.79
CA LEU A 150 -5.54 -4.47 3.75
C LEU A 150 -5.13 -3.09 4.26
N ARG A 151 -6.03 -2.12 4.17
CA ARG A 151 -5.83 -0.75 4.62
C ARG A 151 -6.81 -0.43 5.72
N LEU A 152 -6.27 0.12 6.80
CA LEU A 152 -6.97 0.33 8.06
C LEU A 152 -6.82 1.79 8.46
N PRO A 153 -7.92 2.56 8.57
CA PRO A 153 -7.87 3.97 8.95
C PRO A 153 -7.46 4.11 10.42
N LEU A 154 -6.77 5.21 10.75
CA LEU A 154 -6.41 5.58 12.11
C LEU A 154 -6.77 7.05 12.35
N LEU A 155 -7.37 7.33 13.50
CA LEU A 155 -7.67 8.70 13.92
C LEU A 155 -6.38 9.45 14.23
N ALA A 156 -6.38 10.75 13.94
CA ALA A 156 -5.29 11.65 14.31
C ALA A 156 -5.15 11.73 15.84
N ASN A 157 -3.96 12.01 16.34
CA ASN A 157 -3.69 12.06 17.78
C ASN A 157 -4.36 13.23 18.51
N ASP A 158 -4.96 14.17 17.78
CA ASP A 158 -5.61 15.33 18.36
C ASP A 158 -6.96 14.92 18.95
N SER A 159 -6.96 14.64 20.25
CA SER A 159 -8.16 14.28 21.02
C SER A 159 -8.99 15.49 21.45
N SER A 160 -8.66 16.70 20.98
CA SER A 160 -9.37 17.92 21.38
C SER A 160 -10.57 18.28 20.50
N SER A 161 -10.71 17.66 19.32
CA SER A 161 -11.88 17.87 18.46
C SER A 161 -13.01 16.91 18.82
N GLU A 162 -14.25 17.43 18.87
CA GLU A 162 -15.47 16.61 19.01
C GLU A 162 -15.65 15.58 17.87
N ASP A 163 -14.99 15.80 16.73
CA ASP A 163 -15.01 14.93 15.55
C ASP A 163 -13.57 14.57 15.11
N PRO A 164 -12.98 13.50 15.68
CA PRO A 164 -11.63 13.08 15.34
C PRO A 164 -11.57 12.58 13.90
N ARG A 165 -10.63 13.12 13.13
CA ARG A 165 -10.49 12.80 11.69
C ARG A 165 -9.46 11.71 11.46
N ILE A 166 -9.56 11.03 10.31
CA ILE A 166 -8.51 10.11 9.84
C ILE A 166 -7.19 10.88 9.66
N GLY A 167 -6.20 10.60 10.49
CA GLY A 167 -4.87 11.22 10.42
C GLY A 167 -3.85 10.32 9.76
N PHE A 168 -4.07 9.01 9.79
CA PHE A 168 -3.16 8.02 9.22
C PHE A 168 -3.93 6.87 8.59
N ILE A 169 -3.26 6.15 7.69
CA ILE A 169 -3.71 4.89 7.12
C ILE A 169 -2.62 3.87 7.38
N MET A 170 -2.97 2.75 7.99
CA MET A 170 -2.09 1.61 8.17
C MET A 170 -2.38 0.59 7.06
N SER A 171 -1.40 0.34 6.20
CA SER A 171 -1.50 -0.67 5.16
C SER A 171 -0.69 -1.90 5.56
N VAL A 172 -1.27 -3.08 5.44
CA VAL A 172 -0.59 -4.37 5.59
C VAL A 172 -0.75 -5.13 4.29
N PHE A 173 0.33 -5.68 3.75
CA PHE A 173 0.29 -6.38 2.47
C PHE A 173 0.83 -7.80 2.54
N SER A 174 0.33 -8.66 1.65
CA SER A 174 0.90 -9.98 1.38
C SER A 174 1.33 -10.08 -0.08
N PHE A 175 2.40 -10.84 -0.32
CA PHE A 175 2.80 -11.21 -1.67
C PHE A 175 2.10 -12.48 -2.07
N GLN A 176 1.57 -12.48 -3.28
CA GLN A 176 1.40 -13.73 -3.97
C GLN A 176 2.70 -14.00 -4.71
N LYS A 177 3.36 -15.13 -4.42
CA LYS A 177 4.42 -15.62 -5.31
C LYS A 177 3.77 -15.75 -6.68
N THR A 178 4.21 -14.93 -7.64
CA THR A 178 3.93 -15.22 -9.05
C THR A 178 4.51 -16.60 -9.28
N ALA A 179 3.67 -17.58 -9.62
CA ALA A 179 4.19 -18.86 -10.09
C ALA A 179 5.19 -18.53 -11.19
N GLU A 180 6.41 -19.04 -11.07
CA GLU A 180 7.37 -18.99 -12.17
C GLU A 180 6.65 -19.60 -13.38
N ILE A 181 6.25 -18.75 -14.32
CA ILE A 181 5.87 -19.25 -15.64
C ILE A 181 7.18 -19.84 -16.14
N GLY A 182 7.19 -21.18 -16.24
CA GLY A 182 8.37 -21.97 -16.49
C GLY A 182 9.22 -21.43 -17.64
N ALA A 183 10.52 -21.62 -17.47
CA ALA A 183 11.58 -21.36 -18.44
C ALA A 183 11.25 -21.87 -19.85
#